data_AF-A0AAJ4ZNE9-F1
#
_entry.id   AF-A0AAJ4ZNE9-F1
#
_cell.length_a   1.000
_cell.length_b   1.000
_cell.length_c   1.000
_cell.angle_alpha   90.00
_cell.angle_beta   90.00
_cell.angle_gamma   90.00
#
_symmetry.space_group_name_H-M   'P 1'
#
loop_
_entity.id
_entity.type
_entity.pdbx_description
1 polymer ?
#
loop_
_entity_poly.entity_id
_entity_poly.type
_entity_poly.pdbx_seq_one_letter_code
_entity_poly.pdbx_strand_id
1 'polypeptide(L)'
;MNTTAIDSLGQKLGQAALTAFVRICPEVRGASNDQLDVACAAMRAKSKQVVDELLADAKDAPWIAEVTFQAAVLTLAQEGARALRASN
;
A
#
# COMPACT_ATOMS: atom_id res chain seq x y z
N MET A 1 1.96 16.43 16.78
CA MET A 1 1.43 15.64 15.65
C MET A 1 0.14 14.98 16.10
N ASN A 2 -0.95 15.11 15.35
CA ASN A 2 -2.20 14.41 15.63
C ASN A 2 -2.07 12.95 15.17
N THR A 3 -1.68 12.06 16.08
CA THR A 3 -1.47 10.63 15.79
C THR A 3 -2.73 9.96 15.27
N THR A 4 -3.91 10.35 15.75
CA THR A 4 -5.20 9.83 15.29
C THR A 4 -5.44 10.04 13.80
N ALA A 5 -5.03 11.19 13.25
CA ALA A 5 -5.18 11.48 11.83
C ALA A 5 -4.23 10.62 10.97
N ILE A 6 -3.00 10.41 11.44
CA ILE A 6 -1.99 9.58 10.78
C ILE A 6 -2.42 8.10 10.83
N ASP A 7 -2.93 7.63 11.95
CA ASP A 7 -3.44 6.26 12.10
C ASP A 7 -4.63 6.01 11.17
N SER A 8 -5.56 6.96 11.08
CA SER A 8 -6.70 6.87 10.16
C SER A 8 -6.25 6.86 8.69
N LEU A 9 -5.26 7.67 8.32
CA LEU A 9 -4.67 7.67 6.98
C LEU A 9 -4.02 6.31 6.68
N GLY A 10 -3.22 5.79 7.61
CA GLY A 10 -2.57 4.49 7.47
C GLY A 10 -3.57 3.36 7.30
N GLN A 11 -4.67 3.37 8.07
CA GLN A 11 -5.74 2.38 7.94
C GLN A 11 -6.43 2.44 6.57
N LYS A 12 -6.78 3.65 6.10
CA LYS A 12 -7.38 3.86 4.77
C LYS A 12 -6.45 3.41 3.65
N LEU A 13 -5.18 3.77 3.73
CA LEU A 13 -4.17 3.40 2.76
C LEU A 13 -3.99 1.87 2.71
N GLY A 14 -3.88 1.23 3.88
CA GLY A 14 -3.74 -0.23 3.97
C GLY A 14 -4.94 -0.98 3.38
N GLN A 15 -6.16 -0.56 3.71
CA GLN A 15 -7.38 -1.18 3.18
C GLN A 15 -7.48 -1.01 1.65
N ALA A 16 -7.18 0.18 1.15
CA ALA A 16 -7.21 0.45 -0.29
C ALA A 16 -6.11 -0.34 -1.02
N ALA A 17 -4.90 -0.42 -0.46
CA ALA A 17 -3.79 -1.19 -1.01
C ALA A 17 -4.08 -2.69 -1.06
N LEU A 18 -4.66 -3.28 -0.01
CA LEU A 18 -5.09 -4.68 -0.01
C LEU A 18 -6.19 -4.95 -1.05
N THR A 19 -7.16 -4.03 -1.16
CA THR A 19 -8.22 -4.15 -2.17
C THR A 19 -7.64 -4.09 -3.58
N ALA A 20 -6.69 -3.19 -3.83
CA ALA A 20 -6.00 -3.09 -5.11
C ALA A 20 -5.15 -4.34 -5.39
N PHE A 21 -4.40 -4.82 -4.38
CA PHE A 21 -3.57 -6.03 -4.47
C PHE A 21 -4.38 -7.25 -4.93
N VAL A 22 -5.51 -7.54 -4.27
CA VAL A 22 -6.39 -8.66 -4.65
C VAL A 22 -6.97 -8.50 -6.06
N ARG A 23 -7.19 -7.27 -6.52
CA ARG A 23 -7.70 -6.99 -7.88
C ARG A 23 -6.65 -7.19 -8.96
N ILE A 24 -5.40 -6.76 -8.73
CA ILE A 24 -4.32 -6.83 -9.73
C ILE A 24 -3.57 -8.17 -9.75
N CYS A 25 -3.75 -8.99 -8.71
CA CYS A 25 -3.02 -10.23 -8.49
C CYS A 25 -4.01 -11.37 -8.17
N PRO A 26 -4.69 -11.96 -9.17
CA PRO A 26 -5.68 -13.01 -8.94
C PRO A 26 -5.08 -14.30 -8.37
N GLU A 27 -3.77 -14.53 -8.53
CA GLU A 27 -3.06 -15.69 -7.95
C GLU A 27 -3.09 -15.74 -6.41
N VAL A 28 -3.44 -14.64 -5.72
CA VAL A 28 -3.67 -14.61 -4.26
C VAL A 28 -4.67 -15.67 -3.79
N ARG A 29 -5.60 -16.11 -4.66
CA ARG A 29 -6.61 -17.14 -4.34
C ARG A 29 -6.01 -18.53 -4.12
N GLY A 30 -4.84 -18.80 -4.70
CA GLY A 30 -4.12 -20.06 -4.57
C GLY A 30 -2.88 -19.97 -3.68
N ALA A 31 -2.56 -18.78 -3.18
CA ALA A 31 -1.38 -18.55 -2.36
C ALA A 31 -1.54 -19.16 -0.96
N SER A 32 -0.44 -19.68 -0.42
CA SER A 32 -0.40 -20.10 0.99
C SER A 32 -0.39 -18.88 1.92
N ASN A 33 -0.72 -19.09 3.20
CA ASN A 33 -0.64 -18.02 4.21
C ASN A 33 0.79 -17.45 4.31
N ASP A 34 1.82 -18.29 4.21
CA ASP A 34 3.22 -17.84 4.24
C ASP A 34 3.53 -16.90 3.06
N GLN A 35 3.04 -17.21 1.87
CA GLN A 35 3.19 -16.37 0.68
C GLN A 35 2.44 -15.03 0.82
N LEU A 36 1.24 -15.05 1.42
CA LEU A 36 0.47 -13.84 1.71
C LEU A 36 1.14 -12.97 2.79
N ASP A 37 1.76 -13.59 3.79
CA ASP A 37 2.51 -12.89 4.83
C ASP A 37 3.76 -12.22 4.27
N VAL A 38 4.47 -12.87 3.35
CA VAL A 38 5.60 -12.26 2.61
C VAL A 38 5.14 -11.06 1.80
N ALA A 39 4.01 -11.17 1.08
CA ALA A 39 3.43 -10.05 0.34
C ALA A 39 3.07 -8.88 1.26
N CYS A 40 2.41 -9.15 2.39
CA CYS A 40 2.05 -8.14 3.38
C CYS A 40 3.29 -7.51 4.04
N ALA A 41 4.34 -8.29 4.31
CA ALA A 41 5.60 -7.79 4.84
C ALA A 41 6.28 -6.83 3.86
N ALA A 42 6.29 -7.15 2.56
CA ALA A 42 6.82 -6.28 1.52
C ALA A 42 6.04 -4.95 1.44
N MET A 43 4.70 -5.00 1.46
CA MET A 43 3.86 -3.80 1.52
C MET A 43 4.16 -2.95 2.76
N ARG A 44 4.29 -3.58 3.93
CA ARG A 44 4.62 -2.87 5.19
C ARG A 44 6.00 -2.23 5.13
N ALA A 45 7.01 -2.92 4.58
CA ALA A 45 8.36 -2.37 4.43
C ALA A 45 8.38 -1.10 3.56
N LYS A 46 7.53 -1.04 2.52
CA LYS A 46 7.40 0.13 1.64
C LYS A 46 6.53 1.24 2.22
N SER A 47 5.66 0.93 3.19
CA SER A 47 4.61 1.83 3.68
C SER A 47 5.12 3.17 4.20
N LYS A 48 6.23 3.18 4.96
CA LYS A 48 6.80 4.42 5.51
C LYS A 48 7.19 5.40 4.40
N GLN A 49 7.96 4.94 3.41
CA GLN A 49 8.40 5.77 2.30
C GLN A 49 7.20 6.37 1.55
N VAL A 50 6.20 5.54 1.24
CA VAL A 50 5.01 5.96 0.48
C VAL A 50 4.17 6.97 1.26
N VAL A 51 4.05 6.82 2.59
CA VAL A 51 3.34 7.78 3.45
C VAL A 51 4.11 9.10 3.54
N ASP A 52 5.44 9.05 3.69
CA ASP A 52 6.28 10.25 3.74
C ASP A 52 6.18 11.05 2.42
N GLU A 53 6.22 10.37 1.27
CA GLU A 53 6.03 10.96 -0.07
C GLU A 53 4.63 11.57 -0.21
N LEU A 54 3.58 10.83 0.18
CA LEU A 54 2.19 11.32 0.16
C LEU A 54 2.01 12.59 0.99
N LEU A 55 2.60 12.64 2.19
CA LEU A 55 2.51 13.81 3.08
C LEU A 55 3.28 15.01 2.53
N ALA A 56 4.44 14.78 1.88
CA ALA A 56 5.19 15.83 1.21
C ALA A 56 4.38 16.42 0.04
N ASP A 57 3.84 15.58 -0.84
CA ASP A 57 3.04 16.02 -1.98
C ASP A 57 1.77 16.76 -1.54
N ALA A 58 1.07 16.26 -0.51
CA ALA A 58 -0.13 16.90 0.01
C ALA A 58 0.16 18.28 0.63
N LYS A 59 1.39 18.50 1.11
CA LYS A 59 1.84 19.79 1.65
C LYS A 59 2.18 20.78 0.53
N ASP A 60 2.91 20.32 -0.49
CA ASP A 60 3.41 21.19 -1.56
C ASP A 60 2.35 21.44 -2.65
N ALA A 61 1.48 20.46 -2.90
CA ALA A 61 0.42 20.52 -3.90
C ALA A 61 -0.89 19.86 -3.41
N PRO A 62 -1.67 20.53 -2.54
CA PRO A 62 -2.89 19.97 -1.99
C PRO A 62 -3.94 19.55 -3.04
N TRP A 63 -3.92 20.17 -4.23
CA TRP A 63 -4.87 19.86 -5.31
C TRP A 63 -4.63 18.49 -5.95
N ILE A 64 -3.47 17.85 -5.76
CA ILE A 64 -3.19 16.49 -6.26
C ILE A 64 -3.30 15.40 -5.17
N ALA A 65 -3.71 15.74 -3.95
CA ALA A 65 -3.69 14.81 -2.81
C ALA A 65 -4.46 13.49 -3.06
N GLU A 66 -5.57 13.54 -3.79
CA GLU A 66 -6.31 12.32 -4.17
C GLU A 66 -5.51 11.47 -5.16
N VAL A 67 -4.87 12.09 -6.15
CA VAL A 67 -4.07 11.37 -7.16
C VAL A 67 -2.85 10.72 -6.52
N THR A 68 -2.17 11.43 -5.62
CA THR A 68 -1.01 10.91 -4.89
C THR A 68 -1.42 9.81 -3.92
N PHE A 69 -2.60 9.90 -3.30
CA PHE A 69 -3.17 8.80 -2.51
C PHE A 69 -3.41 7.54 -3.37
N GLN A 70 -4.02 7.67 -4.55
CA GLN A 70 -4.23 6.51 -5.44
C GLN A 70 -2.90 5.92 -5.96
N ALA A 71 -1.91 6.77 -6.24
CA ALA A 71 -0.57 6.32 -6.63
C ALA A 71 0.13 5.55 -5.49
N ALA A 72 0.00 6.03 -4.25
CA ALA A 72 0.48 5.35 -3.05
C ALA A 72 -0.16 3.96 -2.88
N VAL A 73 -1.49 3.88 -3.04
CA VAL A 73 -2.25 2.62 -3.01
C VAL A 73 -1.71 1.62 -4.04
N LEU A 74 -1.54 2.06 -5.28
CA LEU A 74 -1.05 1.20 -6.37
C LEU A 74 0.39 0.75 -6.15
N THR A 75 1.25 1.64 -5.66
CA THR A 75 2.66 1.32 -5.37
C THR A 75 2.76 0.21 -4.33
N LEU A 76 2.01 0.31 -3.22
CA LEU A 76 1.97 -0.74 -2.21
C LEU A 76 1.44 -2.05 -2.77
N ALA A 77 0.31 -2.01 -3.49
CA ALA A 77 -0.27 -3.20 -4.10
C ALA A 77 0.71 -3.91 -5.07
N GLN A 78 1.46 -3.14 -5.86
CA GLN A 78 2.46 -3.67 -6.78
C GLN A 78 3.63 -4.32 -6.06
N GLU A 79 4.11 -3.75 -4.95
CA GLU A 79 5.17 -4.36 -4.15
C GLU A 79 4.72 -5.69 -3.52
N GLY A 80 3.48 -5.76 -3.02
CA GLY A 80 2.89 -7.01 -2.55
C GLY A 80 2.80 -8.06 -3.66
N ALA A 81 2.36 -7.66 -4.86
CA ALA A 81 2.29 -8.55 -6.03
C ALA A 81 3.67 -9.05 -6.48
N ARG A 82 4.69 -8.19 -6.47
CA ARG A 82 6.08 -8.57 -6.78
C ARG A 82 6.60 -9.60 -5.78
N ALA A 83 6.41 -9.36 -4.49
CA ALA A 83 6.86 -10.26 -3.44
C ALA A 83 6.13 -11.62 -3.48
N LEU A 84 4.83 -11.62 -3.74
CA LEU A 84 4.05 -12.84 -3.90
C LEU A 84 4.58 -13.69 -5.07
N ARG A 85 4.78 -13.07 -6.23
CA ARG A 85 5.28 -13.74 -7.43
C ARG A 85 6.71 -14.26 -7.28
N ALA A 86 7.54 -13.60 -6.48
CA ALA A 86 8.89 -14.05 -6.15
C ALA A 86 8.92 -15.22 -5.16
N SER A 87 7.82 -15.46 -4.45
CA SER A 87 7.65 -16.52 -3.45
C SER A 87 6.94 -17.76 -4.01
N ASN A 88 6.72 -17.81 -5.31
CA ASN A 88 5.99 -18.86 -6.03
C ASN A 88 6.93 -19.58 -7.00
#